data_AF-A0A1Q7IM62-F1
#
_entry.id   AF-A0A1Q7IM62-F1
#
_cell.length_a   1.000
_cell.length_b   1.000
_cell.length_c   1.000
_cell.angle_alpha   90.00
_cell.angle_beta   90.00
_cell.angle_gamma   90.00
#
_symmetry.space_group_name_H-M   'P 1'
#
loop_
_entity.id
_entity.type
_entity.pdbx_description
1 polymer ?
#
loop_
_entity_poly.entity_id
_entity_poly.type
_entity_poly.pdbx_seq_one_letter_code
_entity_poly.pdbx_strand_id
1 'polypeptide(L)'
;MRDFRSAWRKAVEAIGQPGLLFHDLRRSAVTNMIRAGVPEQTAMRISGHRTSAVFRRYRIVETKDLLSALTQTESALKADPHKPAIFPHNGIDQPQKVAREPIRKIVILRKDMRHTEG
;
A
#
# COMPACT_ATOMS: atom_id res chain seq x y z
N MET A 1 10.69 7.58 -43.39
CA MET A 1 10.22 7.44 -41.99
C MET A 1 11.32 6.77 -41.19
N ARG A 2 11.89 7.40 -40.15
CA ARG A 2 12.92 6.75 -39.31
C ARG A 2 12.26 5.67 -38.45
N ASP A 3 12.86 4.49 -38.39
CA ASP A 3 12.34 3.38 -37.59
C ASP A 3 12.56 3.64 -36.08
N PHE A 4 11.45 3.66 -35.34
CA PHE A 4 11.44 3.82 -33.89
C PHE A 4 12.32 2.80 -33.18
N ARG A 5 12.33 1.54 -33.63
CA ARG A 5 13.14 0.48 -33.00
C ARG A 5 14.63 0.77 -33.13
N SER A 6 15.04 1.30 -34.27
CA SER A 6 16.43 1.68 -34.53
C SER A 6 16.84 2.90 -33.70
N ALA A 7 15.96 3.88 -33.52
CA ALA A 7 16.21 5.02 -32.63
C ALA A 7 16.27 4.60 -31.15
N TRP A 8 15.35 3.73 -30.71
CA TRP A 8 15.33 3.19 -29.35
C TRP A 8 16.62 2.40 -29.04
N ARG A 9 17.06 1.53 -29.95
CA ARG A 9 18.29 0.74 -29.76
C ARG A 9 19.52 1.62 -29.50
N LYS A 10 19.67 2.70 -30.28
CA LYS A 10 20.75 3.69 -30.08
C LYS A 10 20.65 4.41 -28.74
N ALA A 11 19.44 4.78 -28.32
CA ALA A 11 19.23 5.43 -27.03
C ALA A 11 19.58 4.47 -25.87
N VAL A 12 19.17 3.21 -25.98
CA VAL A 12 19.43 2.18 -24.98
C VAL A 12 20.93 1.82 -24.89
N GLU A 13 21.62 1.78 -26.04
CA GLU A 13 23.07 1.61 -26.11
C GLU A 13 23.82 2.79 -25.48
N ALA A 14 23.37 4.02 -25.73
CA ALA A 14 23.96 5.23 -25.15
C ALA A 14 23.86 5.29 -23.62
N ILE A 15 22.82 4.71 -23.02
CA ILE A 15 22.66 4.61 -21.56
C ILE A 15 23.24 3.31 -20.98
N GLY A 16 23.86 2.46 -21.79
CA GLY A 16 24.49 1.21 -21.35
C GLY A 16 23.53 0.13 -20.85
N GLN A 17 22.25 0.16 -21.25
CA GLN A 17 21.23 -0.81 -20.80
C GLN A 17 20.60 -1.63 -21.95
N PRO A 18 21.37 -2.36 -22.79
CA PRO A 18 20.88 -3.00 -24.03
C PRO A 18 19.64 -3.91 -23.88
N GLY A 19 19.34 -4.41 -22.68
CA GLY A 19 18.15 -5.22 -22.39
C GLY A 19 16.86 -4.44 -22.11
N LEU A 20 16.90 -3.11 -22.02
CA LEU A 20 15.72 -2.31 -21.67
C LEU A 20 14.70 -2.27 -22.82
N LEU A 21 13.55 -2.90 -22.62
CA LEU A 21 12.46 -2.83 -23.58
C LEU A 21 11.68 -1.54 -23.39
N PHE A 22 11.20 -0.95 -24.49
CA PHE A 22 10.36 0.24 -24.41
C PHE A 22 9.11 0.03 -23.53
N HIS A 23 8.56 -1.18 -23.53
CA HIS A 23 7.42 -1.53 -22.68
C HIS A 23 7.74 -1.57 -21.17
N ASP A 24 9.01 -1.68 -20.77
CA ASP A 24 9.39 -1.63 -19.37
C ASP A 24 9.22 -0.22 -18.79
N LEU A 25 9.39 0.82 -19.61
CA LEU A 25 9.09 2.20 -19.20
C LEU A 25 7.63 2.37 -18.78
N ARG A 26 6.71 1.71 -19.48
CA ARG A 26 5.28 1.76 -19.14
C ARG A 26 5.02 1.11 -17.78
N ARG A 27 5.71 0.01 -17.46
CA ARG A 27 5.61 -0.69 -16.18
C ARG A 27 6.16 0.18 -15.02
N SER A 28 7.31 0.80 -15.25
CA SER A 28 7.93 1.72 -14.30
C SER A 28 7.10 2.98 -14.06
N ALA A 29 6.52 3.57 -15.12
CA ALA A 29 5.66 4.74 -15.01
C ALA A 29 4.43 4.48 -14.14
N VAL A 30 3.76 3.33 -14.33
CA VAL A 30 2.62 2.92 -13.49
C VAL A 30 3.02 2.79 -12.03
N THR A 31 4.16 2.14 -11.76
CA THR A 31 4.66 1.92 -10.40
C THR A 31 5.02 3.25 -9.72
N ASN A 32 5.68 4.16 -10.46
CA ASN A 32 6.07 5.47 -9.96
C ASN A 32 4.86 6.35 -9.63
N MET A 33 3.81 6.34 -10.46
CA MET A 33 2.57 7.09 -10.18
C MET A 33 1.92 6.63 -8.87
N ILE A 34 1.81 5.32 -8.64
CA ILE A 34 1.23 4.80 -7.40
C ILE A 34 2.10 5.15 -6.18
N ARG A 35 3.42 5.04 -6.30
CA ARG A 35 4.36 5.43 -5.22
C ARG A 35 4.31 6.93 -4.90
N ALA A 36 4.01 7.77 -5.89
CA ALA A 36 3.75 9.20 -5.71
C ALA A 36 2.37 9.50 -5.08
N GLY A 37 1.57 8.48 -4.77
CA GLY A 37 0.24 8.64 -4.18
C GLY A 37 -0.88 8.94 -5.19
N VAL A 38 -0.62 8.81 -6.50
CA VAL A 38 -1.66 9.02 -7.52
C VAL A 38 -2.71 7.90 -7.42
N PRO A 39 -4.02 8.23 -7.35
CA PRO A 39 -5.08 7.23 -7.33
C PRO A 39 -5.06 6.32 -8.56
N GLU A 40 -5.41 5.04 -8.38
CA GLU A 40 -5.41 4.02 -9.45
C GLU A 40 -6.18 4.46 -10.71
N GLN A 41 -7.37 5.04 -10.54
CA GLN A 41 -8.17 5.52 -11.68
C GLN A 41 -7.48 6.65 -12.47
N THR A 42 -6.83 7.58 -11.77
CA THR A 42 -6.07 8.67 -12.39
C THR A 42 -4.84 8.12 -13.12
N ALA A 43 -4.09 7.24 -12.48
CA ALA A 43 -2.94 6.57 -13.08
C ALA A 43 -3.34 5.75 -14.32
N MET A 44 -4.48 5.08 -14.30
CA MET A 44 -5.04 4.35 -15.44
C MET A 44 -5.40 5.27 -16.61
N ARG A 45 -6.02 6.44 -16.34
CA ARG A 45 -6.34 7.43 -17.37
C ARG A 45 -5.07 8.00 -18.03
N ILE A 46 -4.06 8.36 -17.23
CA ILE A 46 -2.77 8.88 -17.72
C ILE A 46 -2.06 7.84 -18.58
N SER A 47 -2.04 6.59 -18.12
CA SER A 47 -1.38 5.51 -18.86
C SER A 47 -2.22 4.94 -20.00
N GLY A 48 -3.50 5.29 -20.13
CA GLY A 48 -4.40 4.76 -21.17
C GLY A 48 -4.83 3.31 -20.96
N HIS A 49 -4.86 2.83 -19.71
CA HIS A 49 -5.40 1.49 -19.40
C HIS A 49 -6.93 1.51 -19.40
N ARG A 50 -7.56 0.68 -20.24
CA ARG A 50 -9.02 0.52 -20.25
C ARG A 50 -9.58 -0.28 -19.07
N THR A 51 -8.82 -1.24 -18.55
CA THR A 51 -9.29 -2.17 -17.51
C THR A 51 -8.30 -2.26 -16.35
N SER A 52 -8.81 -2.34 -15.13
CA SER A 52 -8.02 -2.48 -13.89
C SER A 52 -7.17 -3.76 -13.87
N ALA A 53 -7.66 -4.85 -14.45
CA ALA A 53 -6.94 -6.11 -14.56
C ALA A 53 -5.63 -6.01 -15.34
N VAL A 54 -5.56 -5.12 -16.34
CA VAL A 54 -4.33 -4.88 -17.11
C VAL A 54 -3.40 -3.98 -16.30
N PHE A 55 -3.94 -2.97 -15.62
CA PHE A 55 -3.15 -2.10 -14.73
C PHE A 55 -2.43 -2.90 -13.64
N ARG A 56 -3.14 -3.82 -12.97
CA ARG A 56 -2.58 -4.66 -11.91
C ARG A 56 -1.48 -5.61 -12.39
N ARG A 57 -1.55 -6.10 -13.63
CA ARG A 57 -0.48 -6.93 -14.23
C ARG A 57 0.83 -6.17 -14.45
N TYR A 58 0.77 -4.86 -14.63
CA TYR A 58 1.95 -4.00 -14.81
C TYR A 58 2.42 -3.33 -13.52
N ARG A 59 1.69 -3.46 -12.41
CA ARG A 59 2.15 -2.94 -11.12
C ARG A 59 3.14 -3.91 -10.50
N ILE A 60 4.38 -3.46 -10.32
CA ILE A 60 5.35 -4.17 -9.48
C ILE A 60 5.04 -3.81 -8.04
N VAL A 61 4.78 -4.81 -7.20
CA VAL A 61 4.59 -4.64 -5.75
C VAL A 61 5.80 -5.25 -5.05
N GLU A 62 6.55 -4.44 -4.32
CA GLU A 62 7.67 -4.89 -3.50
C GLU A 62 7.28 -4.93 -2.02
N THR A 63 8.02 -5.69 -1.22
CA THR A 63 7.86 -5.77 0.24
C THR A 63 7.90 -4.39 0.90
N LYS A 64 8.73 -3.49 0.37
CA LYS A 64 8.83 -2.08 0.78
C LYS A 64 7.49 -1.34 0.69
N ASP A 65 6.71 -1.61 -0.37
CA ASP A 65 5.45 -0.91 -0.61
C ASP A 65 4.41 -1.34 0.44
N LEU A 66 4.46 -2.60 0.90
CA LEU A 66 3.63 -3.11 1.99
C LEU A 66 3.99 -2.46 3.33
N LEU A 67 5.30 -2.40 3.65
CA LEU A 67 5.77 -1.75 4.88
C LEU A 67 5.38 -0.27 4.92
N SER A 68 5.59 0.46 3.82
CA SER A 68 5.19 1.86 3.70
C SER A 68 3.70 2.06 3.93
N ALA A 69 2.86 1.18 3.37
CA ALA A 69 1.41 1.26 3.55
C ALA A 69 1.00 1.01 5.01
N LEU A 70 1.63 0.04 5.69
CA LEU A 70 1.38 -0.24 7.11
C LEU A 70 1.78 0.94 7.99
N THR A 71 2.99 1.47 7.80
CA THR A 71 3.48 2.65 8.55
C THR A 71 2.58 3.86 8.33
N GLN A 72 2.19 4.14 7.07
CA GLN A 72 1.32 5.27 6.77
C GLN A 72 -0.07 5.12 7.42
N THR A 73 -0.61 3.90 7.46
CA THR A 73 -1.88 3.61 8.14
C THR A 73 -1.75 3.79 9.65
N GLU A 74 -0.67 3.30 10.26
CA GLU A 74 -0.42 3.45 11.70
C GLU A 74 -0.26 4.93 12.09
N SER A 75 0.50 5.71 11.32
CA SER A 75 0.66 7.15 11.54
C SER A 75 -0.67 7.90 11.43
N ALA A 76 -1.50 7.56 10.45
CA ALA A 76 -2.82 8.19 10.28
C ALA A 76 -3.75 7.90 11.47
N LEU A 77 -3.75 6.66 11.99
CA LEU A 77 -4.54 6.27 13.17
C LEU A 77 -4.04 6.93 14.46
N LYS A 78 -2.73 7.13 14.61
CA LYS A 78 -2.15 7.87 15.74
C LYS A 78 -2.52 9.36 15.71
N ALA A 79 -2.59 9.95 14.53
CA ALA A 79 -2.90 11.37 14.35
C ALA A 79 -4.38 11.71 14.62
N ASP A 80 -5.30 10.78 14.34
CA ASP A 80 -6.73 10.94 14.60
C ASP A 80 -7.28 9.70 15.34
N PRO A 81 -7.15 9.65 16.69
CA PRO A 81 -7.62 8.52 17.50
C PRO A 81 -9.14 8.30 17.44
N HIS A 82 -9.89 9.29 16.95
CA HIS A 82 -11.36 9.30 16.94
C HIS A 82 -11.96 9.00 15.58
N LYS A 83 -11.16 8.83 14.52
CA LYS A 83 -11.68 8.38 13.23
C LYS A 83 -12.17 6.94 13.34
N PRO A 84 -13.49 6.69 13.32
CA PRO A 84 -13.98 5.33 13.45
C PRO A 84 -13.53 4.55 12.22
N ALA A 85 -12.95 3.37 12.44
CA ALA A 85 -12.74 2.42 11.37
C ALA A 85 -14.12 2.08 10.78
N ILE A 86 -14.31 2.36 9.49
CA ILE A 86 -15.54 2.03 8.78
C ILE A 86 -15.52 0.52 8.55
N PHE A 87 -16.31 -0.21 9.34
CA PHE A 87 -16.50 -1.65 9.18
C PHE A 87 -17.82 -1.90 8.42
N PRO A 88 -17.79 -2.11 7.10
CA PRO A 88 -19.00 -2.19 6.28
C PRO A 88 -19.87 -3.44 6.55
N HIS A 89 -19.45 -4.34 7.44
CA HIS A 89 -20.20 -5.56 7.80
C HIS A 89 -20.63 -5.62 9.26
N ASN A 90 -20.27 -4.63 10.08
CA ASN A 90 -20.91 -4.47 11.38
C ASN A 90 -22.05 -3.48 11.17
N GLY A 91 -23.28 -4.00 11.29
CA GLY A 91 -24.50 -3.21 11.21
C GLY A 91 -24.35 -1.93 12.03
N ILE A 92 -24.76 -0.83 11.41
CA ILE A 92 -25.01 0.48 11.99
C ILE A 92 -25.49 0.39 13.45
N ASP A 93 -24.96 1.31 14.26
CA ASP A 93 -25.59 1.88 15.47
C ASP A 93 -25.03 1.54 16.87
N GLN A 94 -23.73 1.29 17.01
CA GLN A 94 -23.05 1.64 18.27
C GLN A 94 -21.74 2.38 18.01
N PRO A 95 -21.69 3.72 18.19
CA PRO A 95 -20.41 4.39 18.37
C PRO A 95 -19.75 3.77 19.58
N GLN A 96 -18.53 3.26 19.43
CA GLN A 96 -17.77 2.69 20.53
C GLN A 96 -17.42 3.83 21.51
N LYS A 97 -18.35 4.14 22.43
CA LYS A 97 -18.28 5.18 23.46
C LYS A 97 -17.33 4.83 24.62
N VAL A 98 -16.59 3.75 24.51
CA VAL A 98 -15.62 3.37 25.53
C VAL A 98 -14.28 3.93 25.07
N ALA A 99 -13.82 5.00 25.74
CA ALA A 99 -12.45 5.45 25.65
C ALA A 99 -11.55 4.21 25.82
N ARG A 100 -10.78 3.87 24.80
CA ARG A 100 -9.86 2.73 24.88
C ARG A 100 -8.82 3.10 25.94
N GLU A 101 -8.98 2.59 27.16
CA GLU A 101 -7.98 2.77 28.20
C GLU A 101 -6.64 2.27 27.66
N PRO A 102 -5.55 3.01 27.87
CA PRO A 102 -4.23 2.59 27.41
C PRO A 102 -3.92 1.23 28.02
N ILE A 103 -3.58 0.25 27.17
CA ILE A 103 -3.32 -1.14 27.55
C ILE A 103 -2.22 -1.17 28.62
N ARG A 104 -2.60 -1.17 29.89
CA ARG A 104 -1.68 -1.31 31.01
C ARG A 104 -1.37 -2.80 31.16
N LYS A 105 -0.23 -3.19 30.58
CA LYS A 105 0.63 -4.32 30.97
C LYS A 105 -0.10 -5.65 31.23
N ILE A 106 -0.22 -6.49 30.20
CA ILE A 106 -0.22 -7.94 30.39
C ILE A 106 1.24 -8.35 30.62
N VAL A 107 1.67 -8.35 31.87
CA VAL A 107 2.89 -9.03 32.32
C VAL A 107 2.49 -9.93 33.49
N ILE A 108 2.19 -11.17 33.14
CA ILE A 108 2.39 -12.43 33.88
C ILE A 108 2.69 -12.27 35.38
N LEU A 109 1.71 -12.59 36.21
CA LEU A 109 1.95 -13.25 37.50
C LEU A 109 1.08 -14.52 37.54
N ARG A 110 1.74 -15.66 37.26
CA ARG A 110 1.25 -16.98 37.61
C ARG A 110 1.12 -17.05 39.14
N LYS A 111 0.03 -17.67 39.61
CA LYS A 111 -0.04 -18.51 40.81
C LYS A 111 0.18 -17.70 42.11
N ASP A 112 -0.88 -17.40 42.87
CA ASP A 112 -1.40 -18.36 43.82
C ASP A 112 -2.88 -18.10 44.14
N MET A 113 -3.72 -19.09 43.86
CA MET A 113 -4.97 -19.29 44.61
C MET A 113 -4.89 -20.64 45.31
N ARG A 114 -4.73 -20.61 46.64
CA ARG A 114 -5.30 -21.63 47.53
C ARG A 114 -5.91 -20.95 48.74
N HIS A 115 -7.24 -20.90 48.68
CA HIS A 115 -8.25 -21.00 49.73
C HIS A 115 -8.14 -20.15 51.01
N THR A 116 -9.20 -19.37 51.18
CA THR A 116 -9.75 -18.83 52.42
C THR A 116 -10.08 -19.92 53.44
N GLU A 117 -9.71 -19.63 54.69
CA GLU A 117 -10.42 -19.86 55.97
C GLU A 117 -10.88 -21.28 56.37
N GLY A 118 -10.51 -21.60 57.62
CA GLY A 118 -10.85 -22.78 58.41
C GLY A 118 -9.91 -22.86 59.61
#